data_AF-A0A062UBJ2-F1
#
_entry.id   AF-A0A062UBJ2-F1
#
_cell.length_a   1.000
_cell.length_b   1.000
_cell.length_c   1.000
_cell.angle_alpha   90.00
_cell.angle_beta   90.00
_cell.angle_gamma   90.00
#
_symmetry.space_group_name_H-M   'P 1'
#
loop_
_entity.id
_entity.type
_entity.pdbx_description
1 polymer ?
#
loop_
_entity_poly.entity_id
_entity_poly.type
_entity_poly.pdbx_seq_one_letter_code
_entity_poly.pdbx_strand_id
1 'polypeptide(L)'
;MKIALPAIWFVLGALVFVAAIGVSGVGVPQETIPSMLAMNMPVAVLTLTMCVGIGLAYMLTLKIRPSTPLLVFGILHLVVMSLSQVSAVMANLIRQKLIYDSMSMPDGGQIMSVYYSGASLLAFLGWIFFIVAMIIALNTKPPVEDTF
;
A
#
# COMPACT_ATOMS: atom_id res chain seq x y z
N MET A 1 -15.82 -9.00 -11.18
CA MET A 1 -14.73 -8.00 -11.06
C MET A 1 -15.10 -6.79 -10.20
N LYS A 2 -16.32 -6.22 -10.25
CA LYS A 2 -16.69 -4.99 -9.49
C LYS A 2 -16.52 -5.10 -7.95
N ILE A 3 -16.68 -6.30 -7.37
CA ILE A 3 -16.51 -6.55 -5.93
C ILE A 3 -15.05 -6.91 -5.58
N ALA A 4 -14.24 -7.33 -6.55
CA ALA A 4 -12.90 -7.86 -6.30
C ALA A 4 -11.90 -6.75 -5.94
N LEU A 5 -11.98 -5.58 -6.60
CA LEU A 5 -11.01 -4.50 -6.37
C LEU A 5 -11.01 -4.01 -4.90
N PRO A 6 -12.17 -3.67 -4.28
CA PRO A 6 -12.22 -3.32 -2.85
C PRO A 6 -11.67 -4.41 -1.92
N ALA A 7 -12.03 -5.68 -2.18
CA ALA A 7 -11.57 -6.79 -1.36
C ALA A 7 -10.05 -6.95 -1.41
N ILE A 8 -9.44 -6.77 -2.59
CA ILE A 8 -7.99 -6.87 -2.75
C ILE A 8 -7.27 -5.72 -2.01
N TRP A 9 -7.86 -4.53 -1.91
CA TRP A 9 -7.33 -3.46 -1.07
C TRP A 9 -7.30 -3.84 0.42
N PHE A 10 -8.33 -4.53 0.91
CA PHE A 10 -8.34 -5.01 2.30
C PHE A 10 -7.28 -6.08 2.53
N VAL A 11 -7.13 -7.01 1.58
CA VAL A 11 -6.07 -8.03 1.62
C VAL A 11 -4.68 -7.38 1.60
N LEU A 12 -4.46 -6.37 0.76
CA LEU A 12 -3.20 -5.64 0.73
C LEU A 12 -2.90 -4.98 2.08
N GLY A 13 -3.88 -4.30 2.68
CA GLY A 13 -3.72 -3.70 4.01
C GLY A 13 -3.36 -4.73 5.07
N ALA A 14 -4.03 -5.89 5.08
CA ALA A 14 -3.71 -6.98 6.00
C ALA A 14 -2.30 -7.54 5.78
N LEU A 15 -1.88 -7.73 4.52
CA LEU A 15 -0.54 -8.20 4.18
C LEU A 15 0.54 -7.22 4.63
N VAL A 16 0.34 -5.90 4.44
CA VAL A 16 1.29 -4.89 4.91
C VAL A 16 1.39 -4.88 6.43
N PHE A 17 0.26 -5.02 7.12
CA PHE A 17 0.23 -5.10 8.58
C PHE A 17 0.99 -6.33 9.10
N VAL A 18 0.74 -7.50 8.50
CA VAL A 18 1.48 -8.74 8.84
C VAL A 18 2.96 -8.60 8.49
N ALA A 19 3.30 -8.00 7.35
CA ALA A 19 4.69 -7.76 6.96
C ALA A 19 5.42 -6.86 7.96
N ALA A 20 4.76 -5.82 8.50
CA ALA A 20 5.37 -4.97 9.52
C ALA A 20 5.68 -5.73 10.81
N ILE A 21 4.78 -6.62 11.24
CA ILE A 21 5.02 -7.51 12.39
C ILE A 21 6.16 -8.49 12.09
N GLY A 22 6.13 -9.12 10.91
CA GLY A 22 7.15 -10.06 10.46
C GLY A 22 8.53 -9.42 10.44
N VAL A 23 8.69 -8.29 9.74
CA VAL A 23 9.93 -7.51 9.68
C VAL A 23 10.44 -7.17 11.08
N SER A 24 9.57 -6.79 12.01
CA SER A 24 9.96 -6.55 13.41
C SER A 24 10.39 -7.80 14.19
N GLY A 25 9.98 -9.00 13.77
CA GLY A 25 10.25 -10.26 14.47
C GLY A 25 11.39 -11.10 13.90
N VAL A 26 11.72 -10.99 12.60
CA VAL A 26 12.81 -11.77 11.95
C VAL A 26 14.09 -10.98 11.70
N GLY A 27 14.05 -9.65 11.76
CA GLY A 27 15.18 -8.80 11.38
C GLY A 27 16.08 -8.31 12.51
N VAL A 28 15.78 -8.65 13.77
CA VAL A 28 16.40 -8.00 14.95
C VAL A 28 16.58 -8.98 16.13
N PRO A 29 17.53 -8.74 17.05
CA PRO A 29 17.69 -9.52 18.27
C PRO A 29 16.41 -9.55 19.12
N GLN A 30 16.13 -10.66 19.82
CA GLN A 30 14.85 -10.90 20.51
C GLN A 30 14.49 -9.79 21.52
N GLU A 31 15.49 -9.28 22.23
CA GLU A 31 15.38 -8.20 23.21
C GLU A 31 14.93 -6.86 22.60
N THR A 32 15.08 -6.68 21.29
CA THR A 32 14.71 -5.45 20.57
C THR A 32 13.37 -5.55 19.84
N ILE A 33 12.73 -6.73 19.83
CA ILE A 33 11.42 -6.93 19.18
C ILE A 33 10.36 -5.94 19.73
N PRO A 34 10.21 -5.71 21.05
CA PRO A 34 9.18 -4.81 21.56
C PRO A 34 9.35 -3.36 21.09
N SER A 35 10.59 -2.85 21.04
CA SER A 35 10.86 -1.48 20.58
C SER A 35 10.66 -1.36 19.07
N MET A 36 11.04 -2.38 18.30
CA MET A 36 10.84 -2.41 16.85
C MET A 36 9.36 -2.53 16.45
N LEU A 37 8.58 -3.30 17.20
CA LEU A 37 7.13 -3.31 17.06
C LEU A 37 6.55 -1.93 17.40
N ALA A 38 6.96 -1.30 18.50
CA ALA A 38 6.48 0.05 18.85
C ALA A 38 6.78 1.10 17.76
N MET A 39 7.90 0.97 17.05
CA MET A 39 8.24 1.86 15.93
C MET A 39 7.46 1.57 14.64
N ASN A 40 7.30 0.30 14.27
CA ASN A 40 6.71 -0.07 12.99
C ASN A 40 5.16 -0.16 13.04
N MET A 41 4.58 -0.46 14.20
CA MET A 41 3.14 -0.66 14.36
C MET A 41 2.30 0.58 14.03
N PRO A 42 2.64 1.82 14.44
CA PRO A 42 1.87 3.01 14.08
C PRO A 42 1.78 3.21 12.57
N VAL A 43 2.89 3.02 11.86
CA VAL A 43 2.93 3.12 10.40
C VAL A 43 2.08 2.01 9.76
N ALA A 44 2.20 0.78 10.25
CA ALA A 44 1.42 -0.36 9.76
C ALA A 44 -0.09 -0.16 9.94
N VAL A 45 -0.54 0.33 11.11
CA VAL A 45 -1.94 0.64 11.38
C VAL A 45 -2.45 1.77 10.49
N LEU A 46 -1.64 2.81 10.28
CA LEU A 46 -1.99 3.91 9.38
C LEU A 46 -2.14 3.42 7.94
N THR A 47 -1.20 2.60 7.45
CA THR A 47 -1.26 2.03 6.10
C THR A 47 -2.45 1.08 5.95
N LEU A 48 -2.73 0.23 6.94
CA LEU A 48 -3.93 -0.62 6.95
C LEU A 48 -5.20 0.23 6.84
N THR A 49 -5.32 1.25 7.68
CA THR A 49 -6.46 2.18 7.68
C THR A 49 -6.61 2.86 6.32
N MET A 50 -5.50 3.30 5.72
CA MET A 50 -5.48 3.89 4.38
C MET A 50 -5.96 2.91 3.31
N CYS A 51 -5.46 1.67 3.31
CA CYS A 51 -5.91 0.63 2.37
C CYS A 51 -7.40 0.33 2.52
N VAL A 52 -7.91 0.27 3.75
CA VAL A 52 -9.35 0.10 4.03
C VAL A 52 -10.14 1.28 3.50
N GLY A 53 -9.71 2.52 3.79
CA GLY A 53 -10.38 3.73 3.30
C GLY A 53 -10.45 3.79 1.77
N ILE A 54 -9.36 3.45 1.09
CA ILE A 54 -9.30 3.39 -0.38
C ILE A 54 -10.19 2.26 -0.92
N GLY A 55 -10.16 1.07 -0.30
CA GLY A 55 -11.02 -0.04 -0.67
C GLY A 55 -12.51 0.33 -0.57
N LEU A 56 -12.90 1.01 0.51
CA LEU A 56 -14.25 1.54 0.69
C LEU A 56 -14.61 2.61 -0.35
N ALA A 57 -13.67 3.52 -0.68
CA ALA A 57 -13.89 4.52 -1.73
C ALA A 57 -14.16 3.86 -3.10
N TYR A 58 -13.39 2.84 -3.47
CA TYR A 58 -13.65 2.08 -4.69
C TYR A 58 -14.97 1.29 -4.62
N MET A 59 -15.31 0.73 -3.46
CA MET A 59 -16.58 0.02 -3.28
C MET A 59 -17.77 0.95 -3.52
N LEU A 60 -17.75 2.14 -2.93
CA LEU A 60 -18.81 3.14 -3.07
C LEU A 60 -18.88 3.68 -4.51
N THR A 61 -17.75 4.08 -5.08
CA THR A 61 -17.72 4.65 -6.44
C THR A 61 -18.11 3.63 -7.50
N LEU A 62 -17.65 2.39 -7.42
CA LEU A 62 -18.07 1.33 -8.36
C LEU A 62 -19.53 0.92 -8.18
N LYS A 63 -20.10 1.07 -6.97
CA LYS A 63 -21.53 0.82 -6.73
C LYS A 63 -22.40 1.92 -7.32
N ILE A 64 -22.04 3.18 -7.11
CA ILE A 64 -22.88 4.34 -7.50
C ILE A 64 -22.62 4.76 -8.95
N ARG A 65 -21.40 4.60 -9.47
CA ARG A 65 -20.98 5.11 -10.78
C ARG A 65 -20.05 4.12 -11.50
N PRO A 66 -20.54 2.90 -11.81
CA PRO A 66 -19.70 1.88 -12.42
C PRO A 66 -19.25 2.29 -13.82
N SER A 67 -17.94 2.27 -14.07
CA SER A 67 -17.40 2.39 -15.42
C SER A 67 -16.14 1.54 -15.60
N THR A 68 -15.91 1.07 -16.83
CA THR A 68 -14.70 0.29 -17.17
C THR A 68 -13.41 1.10 -16.93
N PRO A 69 -13.32 2.39 -17.31
CA PRO A 69 -12.11 3.17 -17.05
C PRO A 69 -11.82 3.35 -15.54
N LEU A 70 -12.86 3.54 -14.71
CA LEU A 70 -12.71 3.58 -13.24
C LEU A 70 -12.05 2.30 -12.71
N LEU A 71 -12.46 1.14 -13.23
CA LEU A 71 -11.90 -0.15 -12.82
C LEU A 71 -10.44 -0.31 -13.28
N VAL A 72 -10.11 0.11 -14.50
CA VAL A 72 -8.72 0.06 -15.03
C VAL A 72 -7.79 0.92 -14.18
N PHE A 73 -8.13 2.19 -13.95
CA PHE A 73 -7.31 3.07 -13.11
C PHE A 73 -7.29 2.62 -11.65
N GLY A 74 -8.37 2.00 -11.16
CA GLY A 74 -8.39 1.37 -9.85
C GLY A 74 -7.41 0.21 -9.70
N ILE A 75 -7.28 -0.64 -10.72
CA ILE A 75 -6.28 -1.71 -10.75
C ILE A 75 -4.87 -1.14 -10.86
N LEU A 76 -4.65 -0.14 -11.73
CA LEU A 76 -3.33 0.50 -11.87
C LEU A 76 -2.88 1.14 -10.54
N HIS A 77 -3.79 1.82 -9.84
CA HIS A 77 -3.54 2.35 -8.51
C HIS A 77 -3.15 1.24 -7.53
N LEU A 78 -3.92 0.15 -7.48
CA LEU A 78 -3.64 -1.00 -6.61
C LEU A 78 -2.27 -1.61 -6.89
N VAL A 79 -1.93 -1.86 -8.15
CA VAL A 79 -0.65 -2.48 -8.56
C VAL A 79 0.51 -1.60 -8.15
N VAL A 80 0.46 -0.31 -8.49
CA VAL A 80 1.54 0.63 -8.17
C VAL A 80 1.69 0.82 -6.66
N MET A 81 0.60 0.89 -5.91
CA MET A 81 0.67 0.96 -4.44
C MET A 81 1.21 -0.32 -3.84
N SER A 82 0.87 -1.49 -4.39
CA SER A 82 1.45 -2.77 -3.94
C SER A 82 2.97 -2.78 -4.14
N LEU A 83 3.46 -2.33 -5.30
CA LEU A 83 4.91 -2.21 -5.57
C LEU A 83 5.59 -1.19 -4.66
N SER A 84 4.91 -0.08 -4.35
CA SER A 84 5.40 0.90 -3.37
C SER A 84 5.59 0.27 -1.99
N GLN A 85 4.60 -0.50 -1.50
CA GLN A 85 4.68 -1.17 -0.21
C GLN A 85 5.77 -2.25 -0.19
N VAL A 86 5.90 -3.06 -1.25
CA VAL A 86 7.00 -4.03 -1.37
C VAL A 86 8.35 -3.32 -1.31
N SER A 87 8.51 -2.20 -2.01
CA SER A 87 9.76 -1.42 -2.00
C SER A 87 10.06 -0.87 -0.61
N ALA A 88 9.06 -0.35 0.11
CA ALA A 88 9.22 0.14 1.47
C ALA A 88 9.58 -0.98 2.46
N VAL A 89 8.99 -2.17 2.33
CA VAL A 89 9.33 -3.36 3.14
C VAL A 89 10.78 -3.79 2.88
N MET A 90 11.22 -3.84 1.62
CA MET A 90 12.61 -4.16 1.29
C MET A 90 13.60 -3.15 1.85
N ALA A 91 13.29 -1.86 1.77
CA ALA A 91 14.10 -0.81 2.39
C ALA A 91 14.21 -0.98 3.91
N ASN A 92 13.09 -1.31 4.58
CA ASN A 92 13.07 -1.56 6.02
C ASN A 92 13.88 -2.79 6.43
N LEU A 93 13.84 -3.87 5.64
CA LEU A 93 14.66 -5.06 5.89
C LEU A 93 16.16 -4.72 5.79
N ILE A 94 16.56 -3.94 4.79
CA ILE A 94 17.96 -3.50 4.65
C ILE A 94 18.35 -2.58 5.81
N ARG A 95 17.47 -1.64 6.19
CA ARG A 95 17.68 -0.74 7.34
C ARG A 95 17.93 -1.53 8.62
N GLN A 96 17.15 -2.56 8.89
CA GLN A 96 17.33 -3.40 10.07
C GLN A 96 18.67 -4.15 10.04
N LYS A 97 19.03 -4.74 8.89
CA LYS A 97 20.35 -5.39 8.73
C LYS A 97 21.51 -4.44 8.95
N LEU A 98 21.41 -3.20 8.46
CA LEU A 98 22.44 -2.17 8.67
C LEU A 98 22.58 -1.77 10.14
N ILE A 99 21.48 -1.73 10.90
CA ILE A 99 21.50 -1.34 12.32
C ILE A 99 22.02 -2.46 13.21
N TYR A 100 21.60 -3.70 12.96
CA TYR A 100 21.80 -4.80 13.91
C TYR A 100 22.87 -5.82 13.50
N ASP A 101 23.18 -5.96 12.20
CA ASP A 101 24.06 -7.05 11.75
C ASP A 101 25.53 -6.61 11.62
N SER A 102 25.86 -5.31 11.61
CA SER A 102 27.22 -4.72 11.56
C SER A 102 28.22 -5.24 10.50
N MET A 103 27.95 -6.34 9.79
CA MET A 103 28.80 -6.95 8.78
C MET A 103 28.40 -6.44 7.39
N SER A 104 29.25 -5.55 6.87
CA SER A 104 29.53 -5.28 5.46
C SER A 104 28.36 -5.53 4.48
N MET A 105 27.40 -4.62 4.43
CA MET A 105 26.77 -4.26 3.16
C MET A 105 27.47 -2.99 2.66
N PRO A 106 28.55 -3.10 1.86
CA PRO A 106 29.33 -1.94 1.41
C PRO A 106 28.46 -0.87 0.74
N ASP A 107 27.36 -1.30 0.12
CA ASP A 107 26.39 -0.43 -0.57
C ASP A 107 25.00 -0.41 0.07
N GLY A 108 24.84 -0.94 1.29
CA GLY A 108 23.52 -1.13 1.90
C GLY A 108 22.74 0.18 2.06
N GLY A 109 23.42 1.28 2.39
CA GLY A 109 22.79 2.60 2.46
C GLY A 109 22.29 3.12 1.11
N GLN A 110 23.04 2.88 0.04
CA GLN A 110 22.64 3.26 -1.33
C GLN A 110 21.45 2.41 -1.79
N ILE A 111 21.51 1.10 -1.59
CA ILE A 111 20.41 0.18 -1.96
C ILE A 111 19.13 0.53 -1.18
N MET A 112 19.24 0.78 0.14
CA MET A 112 18.12 1.24 0.96
C MET A 112 17.50 2.53 0.42
N SER A 113 18.34 3.51 0.03
CA SER A 113 17.88 4.77 -0.55
C SER A 113 17.15 4.57 -1.88
N VAL A 114 17.63 3.67 -2.74
CA VAL A 114 16.96 3.32 -4.00
C VAL A 114 15.57 2.75 -3.74
N TYR A 115 15.44 1.83 -2.77
CA TYR A 115 14.13 1.26 -2.43
C TYR A 115 13.17 2.28 -1.83
N TYR A 116 13.61 3.17 -0.92
CA TYR A 116 12.74 4.24 -0.40
C TYR A 116 12.35 5.26 -1.47
N SER A 117 13.27 5.59 -2.37
CA SER A 117 13.01 6.52 -3.49
C SER A 117 12.01 5.90 -4.48
N GLY A 118 12.22 4.63 -4.85
CA GLY A 118 11.30 3.86 -5.67
C GLY A 118 9.92 3.75 -5.03
N ALA A 119 9.86 3.46 -3.72
CA ALA A 119 8.61 3.44 -2.97
C ALA A 119 7.85 4.77 -3.05
N SER A 120 8.57 5.90 -2.90
CA SER A 120 7.99 7.25 -2.94
C SER A 120 7.47 7.62 -4.34
N LEU A 121 8.25 7.32 -5.38
CA LEU A 121 7.85 7.57 -6.78
C LEU A 121 6.64 6.73 -7.18
N LEU A 122 6.62 5.45 -6.78
CA LEU A 122 5.47 4.58 -6.99
C LEU A 122 4.26 5.09 -6.20
N ALA A 123 4.40 5.47 -4.93
CA ALA A 123 3.30 6.03 -4.15
C ALA A 123 2.69 7.27 -4.82
N PHE A 124 3.55 8.17 -5.32
CA PHE A 124 3.11 9.36 -6.05
C PHE A 124 2.33 9.00 -7.32
N LEU A 125 2.84 8.07 -8.13
CA LEU A 125 2.13 7.58 -9.31
C LEU A 125 0.80 6.89 -8.97
N GLY A 126 0.76 6.15 -7.85
CA GLY A 126 -0.46 5.54 -7.32
C GLY A 126 -1.54 6.58 -7.03
N TRP A 127 -1.16 7.67 -6.36
CA TRP A 127 -2.08 8.79 -6.09
C TRP A 127 -2.58 9.47 -7.37
N ILE A 128 -1.74 9.60 -8.40
CA ILE A 128 -2.18 10.10 -9.71
C ILE A 128 -3.29 9.19 -10.27
N PHE A 129 -3.10 7.87 -10.27
CA PHE A 129 -4.13 6.94 -10.73
C PHE A 129 -5.40 6.98 -9.89
N PHE A 130 -5.28 7.15 -8.58
CA PHE A 130 -6.44 7.36 -7.70
C PHE A 130 -7.24 8.61 -8.08
N ILE A 131 -6.56 9.75 -8.24
CA ILE A 131 -7.20 11.02 -8.60
C ILE A 131 -7.90 10.91 -9.95
N VAL A 132 -7.23 10.34 -10.96
CA VAL A 132 -7.83 10.11 -12.28
C VAL A 132 -9.05 9.19 -12.18
N ALA A 133 -8.98 8.11 -11.41
CA ALA A 133 -10.11 7.22 -11.15
C ALA A 133 -11.30 7.97 -10.53
N MET A 134 -11.06 8.84 -9.53
CA MET A 134 -12.11 9.63 -8.90
C MET A 134 -12.71 10.67 -9.85
N ILE A 135 -11.90 11.33 -10.68
CA ILE A 135 -12.40 12.24 -11.73
C ILE A 135 -13.30 11.49 -12.71
N ILE A 136 -12.90 10.29 -13.15
CA ILE A 136 -13.73 9.45 -14.03
C ILE A 136 -15.05 9.10 -13.34
N ALA A 137 -15.00 8.70 -12.06
CA ALA A 137 -16.21 8.39 -11.30
C ALA A 137 -17.15 9.62 -11.24
N LEU A 138 -16.63 10.80 -10.90
CA LEU A 138 -17.42 12.04 -10.80
C LEU A 138 -18.04 12.49 -12.13
N ASN A 139 -17.42 12.14 -13.26
CA ASN A 139 -17.96 12.42 -14.60
C ASN A 139 -18.84 11.29 -15.18
N THR A 140 -18.85 10.13 -14.54
CA THR A 140 -19.73 9.01 -14.93
C THR A 140 -21.12 9.27 -14.38
N LYS A 141 -22.15 9.20 -15.23
CA LYS A 141 -23.55 9.31 -14.78
C LYS A 141 -23.88 8.14 -13.84
N PRO A 142 -24.65 8.35 -12.76
CA PRO A 142 -25.17 7.24 -11.98
C PRO A 142 -25.97 6.31 -12.91
N PRO A 143 -26.01 5.00 -12.65
CA PRO A 143 -26.98 4.13 -13.31
C PRO A 143 -28.34 4.76 -13.03
N VAL A 144 -29.14 4.93 -14.09
CA VAL A 144 -30.52 5.36 -13.96
C VAL A 144 -31.15 4.39 -12.97
N GLU A 145 -31.57 4.88 -11.80
CA GLU A 145 -32.45 4.08 -10.95
C GLU A 145 -33.63 3.76 -11.84
N ASP A 146 -33.80 2.49 -12.20
CA ASP A 146 -35.07 2.01 -12.73
C ASP A 146 -36.07 2.23 -11.58
N THR A 147 -36.70 3.40 -11.60
CA THR A 147 -37.83 3.74 -10.75
C THR A 147 -38.92 2.71 -11.01
N PHE A 148 -39.11 1.82 -10.05
CA PHE A 148 -40.31 1.00 -9.89
C PHE A 148 -40.94 1.32 -8.55
#